data_AF-A0A7C4FFD1-F1
#
_entry.id   AF-A0A7C4FFD1-F1
#
_cell.length_a   1.000
_cell.length_b   1.000
_cell.length_c   1.000
_cell.angle_alpha   90.00
_cell.angle_beta   90.00
_cell.angle_gamma   90.00
#
_symmetry.space_group_name_H-M   'P 1'
#
loop_
_entity.id
_entity.type
_entity.pdbx_description
1 polymer ?
#
loop_
_entity_poly.entity_id
_entity_poly.type
_entity_poly.pdbx_seq_one_letter_code
_entity_poly.pdbx_strand_id
1 'polypeptide(L)' 'EALAGALAKLERSVSMVPMQGGNPSTSHLFIVNPFRGVGLLELFSTHPPTQKRIERLRSLRLEPEQPLPNKPE' A
#
# COMPACT_ATOMS: atom_id res chain seq x y z
N GLU A 1 9.37 7.36 -8.39
CA GLU A 1 8.69 6.53 -9.41
C GLU A 1 8.79 5.03 -9.19
N ALA A 2 9.97 4.41 -9.07
CA ALA A 2 10.09 2.94 -9.08
C ALA A 2 9.12 2.20 -8.14
N LEU A 3 9.19 2.46 -6.82
CA LEU A 3 8.33 1.76 -5.84
C LEU A 3 6.84 2.13 -5.96
N ALA A 4 6.53 3.42 -6.11
CA ALA A 4 5.16 3.89 -6.27
C ALA A 4 4.48 3.27 -7.50
N GLY A 5 5.19 3.20 -8.63
CA GLY A 5 4.72 2.55 -9.85
C GLY A 5 4.56 1.04 -9.69
N ALA A 6 5.49 0.37 -8.99
CA ALA A 6 5.38 -1.06 -8.71
C ALA A 6 4.13 -1.38 -7.87
N LEU A 7 3.85 -0.59 -6.83
CA LEU A 7 2.65 -0.75 -6.01
C LEU A 7 1.37 -0.52 -6.82
N ALA A 8 1.33 0.51 -7.68
CA ALA A 8 0.19 0.77 -8.55
C ALA A 8 -0.08 -0.40 -9.52
N LYS A 9 0.98 -1.02 -10.04
CA LYS A 9 0.87 -2.19 -10.91
C LYS A 9 0.30 -3.40 -10.17
N LEU A 10 0.76 -3.65 -8.94
CA LEU A 10 0.23 -4.74 -8.10
C LEU A 10 -1.24 -4.53 -7.78
N GLU A 11 -1.63 -3.32 -7.35
CA GLU A 11 -3.02 -2.94 -7.06
C GLU A 11 -3.94 -3.22 -8.26
N ARG A 12 -3.50 -2.82 -9.45
CA ARG A 12 -4.26 -3.06 -10.69
C ARG A 12 -4.40 -4.55 -11.01
N SER A 13 -3.34 -5.32 -10.89
CA SER A 13 -3.37 -6.76 -11.16
C SER A 13 -4.28 -7.51 -10.20
N VAL A 14 -4.17 -7.21 -8.91
CA VAL A 14 -5.00 -7.81 -7.86
C VAL A 14 -6.46 -7.40 -8.00
N SER A 15 -6.71 -6.14 -8.36
CA SER A 15 -8.05 -5.70 -8.70
C SER A 15 -8.63 -6.49 -9.86
N MET A 16 -7.88 -6.79 -10.93
CA MET A 16 -8.41 -7.56 -12.06
C MET A 16 -8.77 -9.01 -11.70
N VAL A 17 -7.97 -9.66 -10.85
CA VAL A 17 -8.15 -11.06 -10.44
C VAL A 17 -8.25 -11.15 -8.92
N PRO A 18 -9.43 -10.87 -8.33
CA PRO A 18 -9.62 -10.98 -6.88
C PRO A 18 -9.58 -12.44 -6.43
N MET A 19 -9.06 -12.67 -5.23
CA MET A 19 -8.96 -14.01 -4.65
C MET A 19 -10.35 -14.51 -4.22
N GLN A 20 -10.74 -15.69 -4.69
CA GLN A 20 -12.00 -16.34 -4.35
C GLN A 20 -11.79 -17.34 -3.21
N GLY A 21 -12.70 -17.38 -2.23
CA GLY A 21 -12.66 -18.36 -1.14
C GLY A 21 -11.58 -18.14 -0.06
N GLY A 22 -10.88 -17.01 -0.08
CA GLY A 22 -9.91 -16.65 0.97
C GLY A 22 -10.57 -15.95 2.17
N ASN A 23 -9.89 -15.96 3.31
CA ASN A 23 -10.37 -15.31 4.54
C ASN A 23 -9.88 -13.85 4.62
N PRO A 24 -10.77 -12.84 4.67
CA PRO A 24 -10.38 -11.43 4.82
C PRO A 24 -9.47 -11.14 6.01
N SER A 25 -9.56 -11.91 7.11
CA SER A 25 -8.70 -11.74 8.29
C SER A 25 -7.20 -11.94 7.99
N THR A 26 -6.85 -12.63 6.90
CA THR A 26 -5.46 -12.84 6.48
C THR A 26 -4.93 -11.76 5.54
N SER A 27 -5.71 -10.69 5.28
CA SER A 27 -5.31 -9.60 4.37
C SER A 27 -3.94 -8.98 4.72
N HIS A 28 -3.59 -8.95 6.01
CA HIS A 28 -2.33 -8.41 6.52
C HIS A 28 -1.08 -9.19 6.10
N LEU A 29 -1.24 -10.43 5.61
CA LEU A 29 -0.13 -11.23 5.07
C LEU A 29 0.21 -10.85 3.62
N PHE A 30 -0.63 -10.06 2.96
CA PHE A 30 -0.47 -9.69 1.56
C PHE A 30 0.06 -8.26 1.41
N ILE A 31 0.87 -8.03 0.38
CA ILE A 31 1.41 -6.70 0.04
C ILE A 31 0.28 -5.75 -0.39
N VAL A 32 -0.72 -6.29 -1.10
CA VAL A 32 -1.92 -5.64 -1.61
C VAL A 32 -3.12 -6.51 -1.24
N ASN A 33 -4.21 -5.89 -0.79
CA ASN A 33 -5.42 -6.62 -0.38
C ASN A 33 -6.04 -7.36 -1.58
N PRO A 34 -6.12 -8.71 -1.55
CA PRO A 34 -6.65 -9.50 -2.65
C PRO A 34 -8.18 -9.59 -2.69
N PHE A 35 -8.86 -9.01 -1.69
CA PHE A 35 -10.30 -9.07 -1.53
C PHE A 35 -10.95 -7.77 -2.02
N ARG A 36 -11.90 -7.88 -2.97
CA ARG A 36 -12.64 -6.73 -3.51
C ARG A 36 -13.74 -6.25 -2.55
N GLY A 37 -13.98 -4.94 -2.53
CA GLY A 37 -15.27 -4.37 -2.12
C GLY A 37 -15.56 -4.31 -0.61
N VAL A 38 -14.59 -4.58 0.26
CA VAL A 38 -14.81 -4.49 1.71
C VAL A 38 -14.52 -3.06 2.19
N GLY A 39 -15.43 -2.14 1.85
CA GLY A 39 -15.36 -0.70 2.19
C GLY A 39 -15.37 -0.37 3.69
N LEU A 40 -15.42 -1.38 4.56
CA LEU A 40 -15.35 -1.25 6.01
C LEU A 40 -14.00 -1.69 6.61
N LEU A 41 -13.04 -2.17 5.80
CA LEU A 41 -11.74 -2.64 6.31
C LEU A 41 -10.77 -1.51 6.74
N GLU A 42 -11.01 -0.25 6.35
CA GLU A 42 -10.14 0.86 6.77
C GLU A 42 -10.06 1.00 8.30
N LEU A 43 -11.14 0.68 9.03
CA LEU A 43 -11.19 0.77 10.50
C LEU A 43 -10.40 -0.32 11.22
N PHE A 44 -10.07 -1.42 10.53
CA PHE A 44 -9.35 -2.57 11.10
C PHE A 44 -7.98 -2.80 10.45
N SER A 45 -7.52 -1.86 9.62
CA SER A 45 -6.26 -2.02 8.90
C SER A 45 -5.08 -1.54 9.76
N THR A 46 -4.13 -2.42 10.01
CA THR A 46 -2.86 -2.05 10.68
C THR A 46 -1.91 -1.27 9.76
N HIS A 47 -2.25 -1.13 8.48
CA HIS A 47 -1.49 -0.40 7.48
C HIS A 47 -2.39 0.52 6.65
N PRO A 48 -1.87 1.68 6.19
CA PRO A 48 -2.63 2.53 5.29
C PRO A 48 -2.89 1.81 3.94
N PRO A 49 -4.05 2.02 3.31
CA PRO A 49 -4.36 1.51 1.98
C PRO A 49 -3.26 1.79 0.94
N THR A 50 -3.14 0.92 -0.08
CA THR A 50 -2.13 1.03 -1.15
C THR A 50 -2.12 2.40 -1.81
N GLN A 51 -3.29 3.00 -2.04
CA GLN A 51 -3.41 4.31 -2.66
C GLN A 51 -2.75 5.42 -1.82
N LYS A 52 -3.00 5.44 -0.49
CA LYS A 52 -2.35 6.38 0.44
C LYS A 52 -0.84 6.15 0.51
N ARG A 53 -0.38 4.90 0.38
CA ARG A 53 1.06 4.58 0.30
C ARG A 53 1.69 5.15 -0.97
N ILE A 54 1.04 5.01 -2.12
CA ILE A 54 1.50 5.56 -3.41
C ILE A 54 1.58 7.09 -3.35
N GLU A 55 0.54 7.73 -2.82
CA GLU A 55 0.50 9.18 -2.63
C GLU A 55 1.67 9.64 -1.77
N ARG A 56 1.87 9.03 -0.60
CA ARG A 56 3.00 9.37 0.28
C ARG A 56 4.36 9.17 -0.40
N LEU A 57 4.56 8.08 -1.14
CA LEU A 57 5.80 7.84 -1.88
C LEU A 57 6.04 8.87 -2.99
N ARG A 58 4.98 9.38 -3.62
CA ARG A 58 5.09 10.45 -4.61
C ARG A 58 5.40 11.78 -3.95
N SER A 59 4.78 12.08 -2.80
CA SER A 59 5.08 13.28 -2.01
C SER A 59 6.53 13.29 -1.52
N LEU A 60 7.04 12.19 -0.97
CA LEU A 60 8.44 12.08 -0.52
C LEU A 60 9.47 12.32 -1.64
N ARG A 61 9.09 12.06 -2.89
CA ARG A 61 9.95 12.35 -4.05
C ARG A 61 9.95 13.84 -4.41
N LEU A 62 8.86 14.53 -4.13
CA LEU A 62 8.66 15.94 -4.44
C LEU A 62 9.15 16.85 -3.29
N GLU A 63 9.30 16.30 -2.09
CA GLU A 63 9.94 16.99 -0.97
C GLU A 63 11.46 17.11 -1.22
N PRO A 64 12.06 18.31 -1.02
CA PRO A 64 13.51 18.42 -0.97
C PRO A 64 14.02 17.57 0.20
N GLU A 65 15.15 16.87 0.00
CA GLU A 65 15.73 15.94 0.98
C GLU A 65 15.65 16.50 2.39
N GLN A 66 14.71 15.98 3.19
CA GLN A 66 14.70 16.21 4.62
C GLN A 66 15.95 15.51 5.15
N PRO A 67 16.89 16.23 5.80
CA PRO A 67 18.12 15.62 6.28
C PRO A 67 17.78 14.43 7.19
N LEU A 68 18.47 13.31 6.96
CA LEU A 68 18.28 12.07 7.71
C LEU A 68 18.30 12.37 9.22
N PRO A 69 17.30 11.93 9.99
CA PRO A 69 17.28 12.17 11.43
C PRO A 69 18.52 11.52 12.05
N ASN A 70 19.43 12.39 12.51
CA ASN A 70 20.60 12.13 13.34
C ASN A 70 21.22 10.74 13.16
N LYS A 71 22.07 10.59 12.14
CA LYS A 71 23.09 9.55 12.17
C LYS A 71 24.05 9.91 13.32
N PRO A 72 24.17 9.10 14.40
CA PRO A 72 25.24 9.32 15.36
C PRO A 72 26.59 9.13 14.64
N GLU A 73 27.49 10.08 14.85
CA GLU A 73 28.89 10.03 14.35
C GLU A 73 29.63 8.79 14.85
#